data_AF-A0A6N9BWL3-F1
#
_entry.id   AF-A0A6N9BWL3-F1
#
_cell.length_a   1.000
_cell.length_b   1.000
_cell.length_c   1.000
_cell.angle_alpha   90.00
_cell.angle_beta   90.00
_cell.angle_gamma   90.00
#
_symmetry.space_group_name_H-M   'P 1'
#
loop_
_entity.id
_entity.type
_entity.pdbx_description
1 polymer ?
#
loop_
_entity_poly.entity_id
_entity_poly.type
_entity_poly.pdbx_seq_one_letter_code
_entity_poly.pdbx_strand_id
1 'polypeptide(L)' 'MDPYERFEWKKDGVQPAVFQKLKSGGYLVEGRLDLHRRTVEEARDAVYRFLAVCRGRGWRCVAILHGRGLRSPTPARIK' A
#
# COMPACT_ATOMS: atom_id res chain seq x y z
N MET A 1 -7.64 5.98 16.20
CA MET A 1 -7.59 5.65 14.77
C MET A 1 -8.59 4.53 14.55
N ASP A 2 -9.59 4.79 13.71
CA ASP A 2 -10.62 3.79 13.40
C ASP A 2 -10.01 2.74 12.45
N PRO A 3 -10.19 1.42 12.66
CA PRO A 3 -9.75 0.39 11.72
C PRO A 3 -10.29 0.53 10.28
N TYR A 4 -11.34 1.32 10.09
CA TYR A 4 -11.95 1.67 8.80
C TYR A 4 -11.52 3.05 8.27
N GLU A 5 -10.63 3.74 8.99
CA GLU A 5 -10.07 5.01 8.56
C GLU A 5 -9.30 4.82 7.25
N ARG A 6 -9.65 5.62 6.24
CA ARG A 6 -9.01 5.58 4.92
C ARG A 6 -7.88 6.60 4.89
N PHE A 7 -6.67 6.11 4.67
CA PHE A 7 -5.51 6.97 4.41
C PHE A 7 -5.32 7.16 2.92
N GLU A 8 -5.16 8.41 2.54
CA GLU A 8 -4.95 8.81 1.16
C GLU A 8 -3.77 9.77 1.10
N TRP A 9 -2.88 9.53 0.14
CA TRP A 9 -1.73 10.40 -0.08
C TRP A 9 -1.44 10.49 -1.58
N LYS A 10 -1.09 11.69 -2.04
CA LYS A 10 -0.58 11.94 -3.39
C LYS A 10 0.60 12.90 -3.31
N LYS A 11 1.60 12.70 -4.16
CA LYS A 11 2.71 13.65 -4.31
C LYS A 11 2.22 14.95 -4.97
N ASP A 12 2.78 16.08 -4.58
CA ASP A 12 2.57 17.35 -5.27
C ASP A 12 2.96 17.26 -6.75
N GLY A 13 2.17 17.90 -7.60
CA GLY A 13 2.29 17.80 -9.06
C GLY A 13 1.54 16.63 -9.70
N VAL A 14 1.03 15.65 -8.92
CA VAL A 14 0.12 14.63 -9.46
C VAL A 14 -1.24 15.25 -9.76
N GLN A 15 -1.67 15.15 -11.02
CA GLN A 15 -2.97 15.64 -11.47
C GLN A 15 -4.11 14.97 -10.70
N PRO A 16 -5.15 15.72 -10.26
CA PRO A 16 -6.29 15.15 -9.53
C PRO A 16 -6.97 13.99 -10.27
N ALA A 17 -7.11 14.07 -11.59
CA ALA A 17 -7.72 13.01 -12.40
C ALA A 17 -6.96 11.68 -12.34
N VAL A 18 -5.63 11.72 -12.32
CA VAL A 18 -4.78 10.53 -12.16
C VAL A 18 -5.03 9.88 -10.80
N PHE A 19 -5.06 10.69 -9.74
CA PHE A 19 -5.30 10.20 -8.39
C PHE A 19 -6.71 9.62 -8.22
N GLN A 20 -7.74 10.28 -8.77
CA GLN A 20 -9.11 9.77 -8.73
C GLN A 20 -9.26 8.46 -9.52
N LYS A 21 -8.60 8.33 -10.67
CA LYS A 21 -8.58 7.08 -11.44
C LYS A 21 -7.93 5.93 -10.68
N LEU A 22 -6.89 6.21 -9.88
CA LEU A 22 -6.29 5.21 -8.99
C LEU A 22 -7.27 4.78 -7.90
N LYS A 23 -7.90 5.75 -7.23
CA LYS A 23 -8.86 5.48 -6.16
C LYS A 23 -10.08 4.68 -6.62
N SER A 24 -10.55 4.89 -7.85
CA SER A 24 -11.68 4.17 -8.42
C SER A 24 -11.33 2.80 -9.00
N GLY A 25 -10.06 2.36 -8.93
CA GLY A 25 -9.62 1.09 -9.52
C GLY A 25 -9.48 1.12 -11.05
N GLY A 26 -9.36 2.30 -11.66
CA GLY A 26 -9.22 2.47 -13.10
C GLY A 26 -7.85 2.11 -13.67
N TYR A 27 -6.92 1.59 -12.85
CA TYR A 27 -5.64 1.03 -13.29
C TYR A 27 -5.58 -0.46 -12.96
N LEU A 28 -5.04 -1.26 -13.88
CA LEU A 28 -4.76 -2.67 -13.65
C LEU A 28 -3.74 -2.80 -12.52
N VAL A 29 -4.02 -3.67 -11.54
CA VAL A 29 -3.05 -4.01 -10.50
C VAL A 29 -2.05 -5.01 -11.07
N GLU A 30 -0.81 -4.57 -11.26
CA GLU A 30 0.26 -5.34 -11.90
C GLU A 30 1.04 -6.19 -10.89
N GLY A 31 0.99 -5.82 -9.61
CA GLY A 31 1.67 -6.49 -8.53
C GLY A 31 0.91 -6.40 -7.22
N ARG A 32 1.03 -7.43 -6.38
CA ARG A 32 0.45 -7.47 -5.04
C ARG A 32 1.48 -7.92 -4.03
N LEU A 33 1.50 -7.26 -2.88
CA LEU A 33 2.27 -7.65 -1.71
C LEU A 33 1.32 -7.88 -0.54
N ASP A 34 1.39 -9.06 0.06
CA ASP A 34 0.65 -9.37 1.29
C ASP A 34 1.60 -9.22 2.50
N LEU A 35 1.16 -8.44 3.49
CA LEU A 35 1.87 -8.20 4.76
C LEU A 35 1.09 -8.74 5.97
N HIS A 36 -0.01 -9.47 5.77
CA HIS A 36 -0.71 -10.10 6.87
C HIS A 36 0.26 -10.99 7.67
N ARG A 37 0.16 -10.91 9.01
CA ARG A 37 0.97 -11.69 9.96
C ARG A 37 2.47 -11.39 9.92
N ARG A 38 2.93 -10.34 9.22
CA ARG A 38 4.30 -9.86 9.33
C ARG A 38 4.43 -8.87 10.49
N THR A 39 5.58 -8.91 11.15
CA THR A 39 6.01 -7.85 12.05
C THR A 39 6.28 -6.55 11.27
N VAL A 40 6.38 -5.42 11.97
CA VAL A 40 6.67 -4.12 11.35
C VAL A 40 8.00 -4.14 10.60
N GLU A 41 9.01 -4.80 11.16
CA GLU A 41 10.34 -4.93 10.58
C GLU A 41 10.31 -5.75 9.28
N GLU A 42 9.68 -6.92 9.30
CA GLU A 42 9.50 -7.76 8.12
C GLU A 42 8.66 -7.06 7.03
N ALA A 43 7.63 -6.32 7.45
CA ALA A 43 6.78 -5.57 6.54
C ALA A 43 7.57 -4.46 5.83
N ARG A 44 8.39 -3.71 6.56
CA ARG A 44 9.26 -2.66 6.00
C ARG A 44 10.20 -3.24 4.94
N ASP A 45 10.90 -4.33 5.27
CA ASP A 45 11.83 -4.97 4.34
C ASP A 45 11.12 -5.52 3.10
N ALA A 46 9.97 -6.16 3.29
CA ALA A 46 9.18 -6.69 2.19
C ALA A 46 8.67 -5.59 1.26
N VAL A 47 8.18 -4.47 1.80
CA VAL A 47 7.73 -3.32 1.01
C VAL A 47 8.89 -2.75 0.20
N TYR A 48 10.06 -2.56 0.82
CA TYR A 48 11.23 -2.02 0.13
C TYR A 48 11.64 -2.90 -1.06
N ARG A 49 11.78 -4.21 -0.84
CA ARG A 49 12.13 -5.18 -1.89
C ARG A 49 11.07 -5.23 -2.98
N PHE A 50 9.79 -5.24 -2.60
CA PHE A 50 8.68 -5.23 -3.55
C PHE A 50 8.70 -4.00 -4.46
N LEU A 51 8.85 -2.80 -3.89
CA LEU A 51 8.92 -1.56 -4.67
C LEU A 51 10.12 -1.52 -5.61
N ALA A 52 11.27 -2.10 -5.21
CA ALA A 52 12.43 -2.24 -6.09
C ALA A 52 12.12 -3.15 -7.30
N VAL A 53 11.44 -4.29 -7.07
CA VAL A 53 10.98 -5.18 -8.15
C VAL A 53 9.97 -4.47 -9.06
N CYS A 54 9.00 -3.75 -8.50
CA CYS A 54 8.00 -3.02 -9.26
C CYS A 54 8.65 -1.99 -10.18
N ARG A 55 9.63 -1.24 -9.65
CA ARG A 55 10.40 -0.26 -10.42
C ARG A 55 11.19 -0.93 -11.54
N GLY A 56 11.87 -2.05 -11.27
CA GLY A 56 12.62 -2.81 -12.28
C GLY A 56 11.74 -3.40 -13.39
N ARG A 57 10.48 -3.72 -13.07
CA ARG A 57 9.49 -4.23 -14.04
C ARG A 57 8.70 -3.14 -14.76
N GLY A 58 8.86 -1.87 -14.38
CA GLY A 58 8.08 -0.76 -14.93
C GLY A 58 6.60 -0.77 -14.51
N TRP A 59 6.24 -1.49 -13.44
CA TRP A 59 4.86 -1.51 -12.92
C TRP A 59 4.47 -0.14 -12.38
N ARG A 60 3.28 0.33 -12.77
CA ARG A 60 2.75 1.66 -12.45
C ARG A 60 1.65 1.62 -11.40
N CYS A 61 0.96 0.49 -11.25
CA CYS A 61 -0.08 0.31 -10.25
C CYS A 61 0.07 -1.02 -9.52
N VAL A 62 0.23 -0.96 -8.19
CA VAL A 62 0.43 -2.12 -7.33
C VAL A 62 -0.38 -1.99 -6.05
N ALA A 63 -0.70 -3.13 -5.42
CA ALA A 63 -1.45 -3.16 -4.18
C ALA A 63 -0.60 -3.74 -3.03
N ILE A 64 -0.69 -3.11 -1.86
CA ILE A 64 -0.08 -3.62 -0.61
C ILE A 64 -1.22 -3.94 0.35
N LEU A 65 -1.35 -5.21 0.70
CA LEU A 65 -2.39 -5.74 1.59
C LEU A 65 -1.80 -5.86 3.00
N HIS A 66 -1.97 -4.82 3.82
CA HIS A 66 -1.42 -4.79 5.18
C HIS A 66 -2.33 -5.41 6.27
N GLY A 67 -3.59 -5.64 5.93
CA GLY A 67 -4.60 -6.16 6.86
C GLY A 67 -5.12 -5.12 7.86
N ARG A 68 -6.26 -5.42 8.49
CA ARG A 68 -7.01 -4.49 9.35
C ARG A 68 -6.52 -4.42 10.81
N GLY A 69 -5.47 -5.17 11.17
CA GLY A 69 -4.97 -5.24 12.56
C GLY A 69 -5.92 -5.90 13.57
N LEU A 70 -7.12 -6.36 13.18
CA LEU A 70 -8.17 -6.93 14.04
C LEU A 70 -7.77 -8.21 14.81
N ARG A 71 -6.61 -8.82 14.52
CA ARG A 71 -6.09 -10.01 15.21
C ARG A 71 -4.67 -9.82 15.77
N SER A 72 -4.18 -8.59 15.79
CA SER A 72 -2.88 -8.25 16.38
C SER A 72 -3.10 -7.63 17.76
N PRO A 73 -2.34 -8.00 18.81
CA PRO A 73 -2.41 -7.36 20.12
C PRO A 73 -2.00 -5.88 20.09
N THR A 74 -1.41 -5.41 18.98
CA THR A 74 -1.11 -4.00 18.72
C THR A 74 -1.91 -3.50 17.52
N PRO A 75 -2.68 -2.39 17.66
CA PRO A 75 -3.31 -1.70 16.53
C PRO A 75 -2.26 -1.33 15.48
N ALA A 76 -2.62 -1.35 14.20
CA ALA A 76 -1.75 -0.90 13.12
C ALA A 76 -1.37 0.59 13.36
N ARG A 77 -0.16 0.83 13.85
CA ARG A 77 0.39 2.18 14.03
C ARG A 77 1.25 2.49 12.81
N ILE A 78 0.70 3.23 11.86
CA ILE A 78 1.52 3.98 10.91
C ILE A 78 1.89 5.25 11.65
N LYS A 79 3.16 5.39 12.02
CA LYS A 79 3.70 6.60 12.65
C LYS A 79 4.28 7.51 11.57
#